data_AF-A0AAD5A5R2-F1
#
_entry.id   AF-A0AAD5A5R2-F1
#
_cell.length_a   1.000
_cell.length_b   1.000
_cell.length_c   1.000
_cell.angle_alpha   90.00
_cell.angle_beta   90.00
_cell.angle_gamma   90.00
#
_symmetry.space_group_name_H-M   'P 1'
#
loop_
_entity.id
_entity.type
_entity.pdbx_description
1 polymer ?
#
loop_
_entity_poly.entity_id
_entity_poly.type
_entity_poly.pdbx_seq_one_letter_code
_entity_poly.pdbx_strand_id
1 'polypeptide(L)'
;FSLSLKGNSRQVISLTDEDVKAVSKTLRNHLHVKALDLRYNRISDEGAVHLADLLQENVALQELDLMGNNIGAEGAEQIARSLHHNTSLKKLRMTGNKIQNKGALHFASMLQINSTLEDLDVSDCDLDTQSLITFAIALTNSSSLVSINISRPLLFSLQEETTCHMARMLKVNHSLRELHMGKHNMTDSGVQRLCEALMSNHSLHYLDLRCNKITRDGARHLAGLLRQNDMLQILDLSFNRIENEGTVCLSEAIALKHTKLSTNKITRDGARHLAGLLRQNDTLQILDLSFNRIENEGTVCLSEAIALKHTKLSTLCIQSNNVSTLGLLSLSQAITANPHLTHVYIWGNRLEEPVCVAFSPLISSNRVSAQNTDVTPYTVDGHVYLAQVSNGLQLHYY
;
A
#
# COMPACT_ATOMS: atom_id res chain seq x y z
N PHE A 1 -0.09 -5.66 -24.71
CA PHE A 1 -0.47 -6.99 -24.19
C PHE A 1 0.32 -7.27 -22.91
N SER A 2 -0.28 -7.92 -21.91
CA SER A 2 0.40 -8.38 -20.70
C SER A 2 0.51 -9.91 -20.74
N LEU A 3 1.71 -10.43 -20.57
CA LEU A 3 1.99 -11.87 -20.51
C LEU A 3 2.21 -12.28 -19.05
N SER A 4 1.29 -13.08 -18.50
CA SER A 4 1.41 -13.60 -17.12
C SER A 4 1.74 -15.08 -17.12
N LEU A 5 2.90 -15.40 -16.55
CA LEU A 5 3.45 -16.74 -16.38
C LEU A 5 3.82 -16.97 -14.89
N LYS A 6 2.92 -16.59 -13.99
CA LYS A 6 3.10 -16.72 -12.54
C LYS A 6 3.15 -18.19 -12.10
N GLY A 7 4.12 -18.53 -11.26
CA GLY A 7 4.36 -19.92 -10.82
C GLY A 7 3.45 -20.41 -9.69
N ASN A 8 2.56 -19.56 -9.17
CA ASN A 8 1.57 -19.93 -8.14
C ASN A 8 0.17 -20.26 -8.69
N SER A 9 0.04 -20.46 -10.01
CA SER A 9 -1.24 -20.84 -10.62
C SER A 9 -1.44 -22.36 -10.56
N ARG A 10 -2.68 -22.80 -10.34
CA ARG A 10 -3.03 -24.23 -10.20
C ARG A 10 -2.71 -25.10 -11.43
N GLN A 11 -2.35 -24.49 -12.56
CA GLN A 11 -2.20 -25.13 -13.86
C GLN A 11 -0.77 -25.02 -14.44
N VAL A 12 0.11 -24.21 -13.86
CA VAL A 12 1.45 -23.93 -14.43
C VAL A 12 2.54 -24.52 -13.54
N ILE A 13 3.45 -25.26 -14.16
CA ILE A 13 4.71 -25.72 -13.54
C ILE A 13 5.58 -24.47 -13.32
N SER A 14 6.14 -24.31 -12.11
CA SER A 14 7.03 -23.18 -11.81
C SER A 14 8.18 -23.10 -12.82
N LEU A 15 8.36 -21.94 -13.46
CA LEU A 15 9.40 -21.71 -14.46
C LEU A 15 10.79 -21.75 -13.83
N THR A 16 11.73 -22.34 -14.57
CA THR A 16 13.16 -22.40 -14.28
C THR A 16 13.94 -21.39 -15.12
N ASP A 17 15.25 -21.26 -14.87
CA ASP A 17 16.14 -20.34 -15.61
C ASP A 17 16.18 -20.64 -17.12
N GLU A 18 16.15 -21.92 -17.51
CA GLU A 18 16.11 -22.32 -18.93
C GLU A 18 14.77 -21.98 -19.59
N ASP A 19 13.65 -22.03 -18.85
CA ASP A 19 12.37 -21.56 -19.37
C ASP A 19 12.39 -20.05 -19.59
N VAL A 20 12.95 -19.30 -18.63
CA VAL A 20 13.12 -17.84 -18.74
C VAL A 20 14.01 -17.49 -19.92
N LYS A 21 15.08 -18.23 -20.18
CA LYS A 21 15.91 -18.07 -21.38
C LYS A 21 15.12 -18.20 -22.67
N ALA A 22 14.23 -19.20 -22.76
CA ALA A 22 13.37 -19.39 -23.93
C ALA A 22 12.37 -18.24 -24.07
N VAL A 23 11.77 -17.79 -22.96
CA VAL A 23 10.88 -16.62 -22.93
C VAL A 23 11.61 -15.36 -23.36
N SER A 24 12.79 -15.07 -22.81
CA SER A 24 13.63 -13.91 -23.16
C SER A 24 14.00 -13.91 -24.65
N LYS A 25 14.44 -15.05 -25.19
CA LYS A 25 14.75 -15.16 -26.63
C LYS A 25 13.52 -14.90 -27.49
N THR A 26 12.36 -15.40 -27.07
CA THR A 26 11.11 -15.17 -27.79
C THR A 26 10.75 -13.69 -27.75
N LEU A 27 10.78 -13.06 -26.58
CA LEU A 27 10.31 -11.68 -26.39
C LEU A 27 11.24 -10.60 -26.96
N ARG A 28 12.53 -10.91 -27.18
CA ARG A 28 13.56 -9.98 -27.69
C ARG A 28 13.05 -9.05 -28.80
N ASN A 29 12.44 -9.61 -29.85
CA ASN A 29 11.93 -8.85 -31.00
C ASN A 29 10.41 -8.58 -30.98
N HIS A 30 9.72 -8.93 -29.88
CA HIS A 30 8.28 -8.70 -29.77
C HIS A 30 7.98 -7.32 -29.21
N LEU A 31 7.37 -6.46 -30.04
CA LEU A 31 7.08 -5.07 -29.69
C LEU A 31 5.72 -4.84 -29.01
N HIS A 32 4.88 -5.88 -28.95
CA HIS A 32 3.49 -5.81 -28.47
C HIS A 32 3.32 -6.22 -26.99
N VAL A 33 4.27 -6.98 -26.45
CA VAL A 33 4.27 -7.37 -25.03
C VAL A 33 4.82 -6.19 -24.23
N LYS A 34 3.97 -5.59 -23.40
CA LYS A 34 4.30 -4.41 -22.59
C LYS A 34 4.49 -4.74 -21.12
N ALA A 35 3.94 -5.85 -20.65
CA ALA A 35 4.10 -6.30 -19.27
C ALA A 35 4.41 -7.80 -19.24
N LEU A 36 5.33 -8.19 -18.37
CA LEU A 36 5.75 -9.57 -18.15
C LEU A 36 5.67 -9.89 -16.65
N ASP A 37 4.76 -10.79 -16.27
CA ASP A 37 4.56 -11.25 -14.90
C ASP A 37 5.15 -12.65 -14.71
N LEU A 38 6.26 -12.73 -13.99
CA LEU A 38 7.05 -13.93 -13.70
C LEU A 38 7.14 -14.23 -12.19
N ARG A 39 6.22 -13.69 -11.39
CA ARG A 39 6.24 -13.88 -9.94
C ARG A 39 6.06 -15.34 -9.51
N TYR A 40 6.60 -15.65 -8.34
CA TYR A 40 6.50 -16.96 -7.67
C TYR A 40 6.98 -18.13 -8.52
N ASN A 41 8.05 -17.92 -9.29
CA ASN A 41 8.76 -18.96 -10.04
C ASN A 41 10.08 -19.33 -9.31
N ARG A 42 10.95 -20.09 -9.98
CA ARG A 42 12.26 -20.52 -9.44
C ARG A 42 13.41 -19.86 -10.19
N ILE A 43 13.25 -18.57 -10.50
CA ILE A 43 14.25 -17.80 -11.24
C ILE A 43 15.40 -17.46 -10.30
N SER A 44 16.62 -17.90 -10.64
CA SER A 44 17.84 -17.61 -9.90
C SER A 44 18.62 -16.46 -10.56
N ASP A 45 19.86 -16.24 -10.11
CA ASP A 45 20.78 -15.30 -10.75
C ASP A 45 21.05 -15.66 -12.23
N GLU A 46 21.01 -16.93 -12.61
CA GLU A 46 21.19 -17.36 -14.00
C GLU A 46 20.01 -16.90 -14.89
N GLY A 47 18.77 -17.07 -14.44
CA GLY A 47 17.60 -16.57 -15.15
C GLY A 47 17.55 -15.04 -15.19
N ALA A 48 18.05 -14.37 -14.15
CA ALA A 48 18.17 -12.91 -14.12
C ALA A 48 19.14 -12.38 -15.19
N VAL A 49 20.21 -13.11 -15.53
CA VAL A 49 21.09 -12.78 -16.67
C VAL A 49 20.29 -12.76 -17.97
N HIS A 50 19.47 -13.78 -18.22
CA HIS A 50 18.65 -13.84 -19.43
C HIS A 50 17.58 -12.75 -19.50
N LEU A 51 17.07 -12.29 -18.36
CA LEU A 51 16.18 -11.13 -18.29
C LEU A 51 16.92 -9.82 -18.52
N ALA A 52 18.15 -9.69 -18.00
CA ALA A 52 19.00 -8.54 -18.24
C ALA A 52 19.35 -8.39 -19.74
N ASP A 53 19.63 -9.50 -20.43
CA ASP A 53 19.84 -9.51 -21.89
C ASP A 53 18.56 -9.06 -22.63
N LEU A 54 17.39 -9.57 -22.22
CA LEU A 54 16.11 -9.13 -22.77
C LEU A 54 15.92 -7.62 -22.60
N LEU A 55 16.20 -7.07 -21.42
CA LEU A 55 16.02 -5.65 -21.10
C LEU A 55 16.97 -4.74 -21.89
N GLN A 56 18.17 -5.21 -22.25
CA GLN A 56 19.10 -4.42 -23.08
C GLN A 56 18.61 -4.28 -24.52
N GLU A 57 17.99 -5.32 -25.06
CA GLU A 57 17.61 -5.37 -26.47
C GLU A 57 16.15 -4.97 -26.71
N ASN A 58 15.25 -5.24 -25.76
CA ASN A 58 13.83 -5.01 -25.93
C ASN A 58 13.42 -3.58 -25.56
N VAL A 59 12.95 -2.86 -26.57
CA VAL A 59 12.48 -1.47 -26.44
C VAL A 59 10.98 -1.34 -26.18
N ALA A 60 10.28 -2.45 -25.92
CA ALA A 60 8.83 -2.47 -25.81
C ALA A 60 8.32 -2.74 -24.39
N LEU A 61 9.02 -3.56 -23.61
CA LEU A 61 8.61 -3.98 -22.28
C LEU A 61 8.64 -2.79 -21.31
N GLN A 62 7.51 -2.54 -20.66
CA GLN A 62 7.29 -1.42 -19.74
C GLN A 62 7.15 -1.89 -18.30
N GLU A 63 6.69 -3.12 -18.06
CA GLU A 63 6.51 -3.66 -16.71
C GLU A 63 7.11 -5.06 -16.60
N LEU A 64 7.88 -5.29 -15.53
CA LEU A 64 8.47 -6.58 -15.20
C LEU A 64 8.23 -6.90 -13.72
N ASP A 65 7.54 -8.01 -13.46
CA ASP A 65 7.28 -8.51 -12.10
C ASP A 65 8.04 -9.81 -11.85
N LEU A 66 9.01 -9.76 -10.92
CA LEU A 66 9.87 -10.84 -10.50
C LEU A 66 9.67 -11.21 -9.03
N MET A 67 8.55 -10.79 -8.42
CA MET A 67 8.26 -11.02 -7.00
C MET A 67 8.38 -12.50 -6.61
N GLY A 68 9.01 -12.77 -5.46
CA GLY A 68 9.05 -14.10 -4.86
C GLY A 68 9.76 -15.16 -5.70
N ASN A 69 10.90 -14.78 -6.29
CA ASN A 69 11.83 -15.69 -6.96
C ASN A 69 13.09 -15.92 -6.09
N ASN A 70 14.12 -16.53 -6.67
CA ASN A 70 15.39 -16.86 -6.00
C ASN A 70 16.54 -15.97 -6.49
N ILE A 71 16.26 -14.74 -6.91
CA ILE A 71 17.28 -13.81 -7.42
C ILE A 71 18.09 -13.27 -6.23
N GLY A 72 19.40 -13.43 -6.30
CA GLY A 72 20.39 -12.95 -5.35
C GLY A 72 20.99 -11.60 -5.75
N ALA A 73 22.10 -11.25 -5.12
CA ALA A 73 22.83 -10.01 -5.38
C ALA A 73 23.41 -9.95 -6.80
N GLU A 74 23.89 -11.07 -7.34
CA GLU A 74 24.52 -11.11 -8.68
C GLU A 74 23.47 -10.90 -9.78
N GLY A 75 22.32 -11.56 -9.70
CA GLY A 75 21.23 -11.37 -10.65
C GLY A 75 20.63 -9.97 -10.58
N ALA A 76 20.48 -9.42 -9.36
CA ALA A 76 20.07 -8.03 -9.17
C ALA A 76 21.06 -7.04 -9.81
N GLU A 77 22.37 -7.30 -9.69
CA GLU A 77 23.40 -6.52 -10.37
C GLU A 77 23.23 -6.54 -11.89
N GLN A 78 22.99 -7.72 -12.49
CA GLN A 78 22.79 -7.83 -13.94
C GLN A 78 21.55 -7.05 -14.41
N ILE A 79 20.43 -7.20 -13.69
CA ILE A 79 19.20 -6.45 -13.99
C ILE A 79 19.46 -4.94 -13.87
N ALA A 80 20.05 -4.48 -12.77
CA ALA A 80 20.35 -3.06 -12.58
C ALA A 80 21.28 -2.52 -13.68
N ARG A 81 22.31 -3.26 -14.06
CA ARG A 81 23.21 -2.89 -15.18
C ARG A 81 22.46 -2.75 -16.50
N SER A 82 21.60 -3.70 -16.84
CA SER A 82 20.78 -3.62 -18.07
C SER A 82 19.90 -2.37 -18.12
N LEU A 83 19.46 -1.91 -16.94
CA LEU A 83 18.59 -0.73 -16.83
C LEU A 83 19.32 0.61 -16.93
N HIS A 84 20.65 0.67 -16.89
CA HIS A 84 21.37 1.95 -17.03
C HIS A 84 21.03 2.68 -18.34
N HIS A 85 20.78 1.92 -19.42
CA HIS A 85 20.48 2.44 -20.74
C HIS A 85 19.13 1.96 -21.31
N ASN A 86 18.37 1.18 -20.54
CA ASN A 86 17.04 0.79 -20.94
C ASN A 86 16.11 2.03 -20.94
N THR A 87 15.40 2.24 -22.03
CA THR A 87 14.52 3.39 -22.26
C THR A 87 13.04 3.02 -22.34
N SER A 88 12.69 1.76 -22.05
CA SER A 88 11.33 1.23 -22.17
C SER A 88 10.69 0.88 -20.83
N LEU A 89 11.45 0.33 -19.88
CA LEU A 89 10.94 -0.21 -18.62
C LEU A 89 10.56 0.91 -17.65
N LYS A 90 9.29 0.92 -17.26
CA LYS A 90 8.67 1.88 -16.35
C LYS A 90 8.49 1.31 -14.94
N LYS A 91 8.20 0.02 -14.81
CA LYS A 91 7.94 -0.61 -13.51
C LYS A 91 8.73 -1.90 -13.34
N LEU A 92 9.42 -2.02 -12.20
CA LEU A 92 10.13 -3.22 -11.81
C LEU A 92 9.75 -3.64 -10.39
N ARG A 93 9.26 -4.87 -10.23
CA ARG A 93 9.03 -5.47 -8.92
C ARG A 93 9.99 -6.62 -8.65
N MET A 94 10.75 -6.50 -7.58
CA MET A 94 11.74 -7.47 -7.11
C MET A 94 11.39 -8.03 -5.72
N THR A 95 10.24 -7.68 -5.16
CA THR A 95 9.83 -8.01 -3.78
C THR A 95 10.09 -9.47 -3.40
N GLY A 96 10.70 -9.72 -2.24
CA GLY A 96 10.92 -11.08 -1.75
C GLY A 96 12.07 -11.85 -2.44
N ASN A 97 12.98 -11.15 -3.12
CA ASN A 97 14.24 -11.71 -3.64
C ASN A 97 15.42 -11.28 -2.76
N LYS A 98 16.47 -12.08 -2.65
CA LYS A 98 17.60 -11.81 -1.73
C LYS A 98 18.67 -10.93 -2.36
N ILE A 99 18.31 -9.73 -2.80
CA ILE A 99 19.23 -8.82 -3.52
C ILE A 99 20.35 -8.30 -2.62
N GLN A 100 20.10 -8.21 -1.30
CA GLN A 100 21.06 -7.79 -0.28
C GLN A 100 21.66 -6.39 -0.58
N ASN A 101 22.68 -6.01 0.18
CA ASN A 101 23.32 -4.70 0.04
C ASN A 101 24.00 -4.51 -1.31
N LYS A 102 24.64 -5.56 -1.83
CA LYS A 102 25.35 -5.48 -3.12
C LYS A 102 24.36 -5.19 -4.25
N GLY A 103 23.25 -5.93 -4.34
CA GLY A 103 22.21 -5.67 -5.35
C GLY A 103 21.59 -4.28 -5.20
N ALA A 104 21.31 -3.86 -3.97
CA ALA A 104 20.78 -2.53 -3.67
C ALA A 104 21.70 -1.39 -4.15
N LEU A 105 23.01 -1.52 -3.95
CA LEU A 105 24.00 -0.56 -4.44
C LEU A 105 23.93 -0.40 -5.96
N HIS A 106 23.77 -1.50 -6.71
CA HIS A 106 23.66 -1.44 -8.17
C HIS A 106 22.35 -0.79 -8.61
N PHE A 107 21.22 -1.07 -7.95
CA PHE A 107 19.97 -0.36 -8.23
C PHE A 107 20.08 1.14 -7.92
N ALA A 108 20.69 1.51 -6.79
CA ALA A 108 20.90 2.91 -6.46
C ALA A 108 21.81 3.63 -7.47
N SER A 109 22.89 2.97 -7.94
CA SER A 109 23.72 3.49 -9.03
C SER A 109 22.94 3.65 -10.33
N MET A 110 22.09 2.68 -10.66
CA MET A 110 21.25 2.74 -11.84
C MET A 110 20.27 3.92 -11.77
N LEU A 111 19.65 4.18 -10.61
CA LEU A 111 18.71 5.30 -10.42
C LEU A 111 19.35 6.70 -10.60
N GLN A 112 20.67 6.80 -10.51
CA GLN A 112 21.40 8.06 -10.77
C GLN A 112 21.56 8.34 -12.28
N ILE A 113 21.41 7.32 -13.12
CA ILE A 113 21.68 7.38 -14.56
C ILE A 113 20.38 7.19 -15.37
N ASN A 114 19.56 6.21 -14.97
CA ASN A 114 18.33 5.89 -15.66
C ASN A 114 17.27 6.98 -15.44
N SER A 115 16.74 7.50 -16.54
CA SER A 115 15.71 8.53 -16.56
C SER A 115 14.33 8.00 -16.99
N THR A 116 14.15 6.67 -17.01
CA THR A 116 12.97 6.02 -17.57
C THR A 116 12.10 5.33 -16.52
N LEU A 117 12.70 4.65 -15.55
CA LEU A 117 12.02 3.87 -14.53
C LEU A 117 11.24 4.80 -13.59
N GLU A 118 9.97 4.49 -13.39
CA GLU A 118 9.01 5.29 -12.62
C GLU A 118 8.60 4.60 -11.31
N ASP A 119 8.60 3.26 -11.26
CA ASP A 119 8.20 2.45 -10.10
C ASP A 119 9.24 1.35 -9.84
N LEU A 120 9.78 1.34 -8.62
CA LEU A 120 10.71 0.31 -8.15
C LEU A 120 10.24 -0.27 -6.81
N ASP A 121 9.94 -1.58 -6.80
CA ASP A 121 9.69 -2.32 -5.56
C ASP A 121 10.84 -3.28 -5.25
N VAL A 122 11.57 -2.97 -4.18
CA VAL A 122 12.67 -3.79 -3.62
C VAL A 122 12.40 -4.13 -2.15
N SER A 123 11.12 -4.22 -1.77
CA SER A 123 10.73 -4.57 -0.40
C SER A 123 10.96 -6.04 -0.07
N ASP A 124 11.24 -6.34 1.20
CA ASP A 124 11.55 -7.72 1.64
C ASP A 124 12.73 -8.34 0.87
N CYS A 125 13.74 -7.52 0.54
CA CYS A 125 14.90 -7.94 -0.26
C CYS A 125 16.23 -7.96 0.51
N ASP A 126 16.19 -8.19 1.82
CA ASP A 126 17.37 -8.20 2.70
C ASP A 126 18.19 -6.89 2.68
N LEU A 127 17.50 -5.75 2.56
CA LEU A 127 18.10 -4.40 2.56
C LEU A 127 18.52 -3.98 3.96
N ASP A 128 19.79 -3.61 4.18
CA ASP A 128 20.25 -3.08 5.46
C ASP A 128 20.28 -1.53 5.52
N THR A 129 20.85 -0.99 6.60
CA THR A 129 21.04 0.46 6.78
C THR A 129 21.80 1.10 5.61
N GLN A 130 22.92 0.53 5.19
CA GLN A 130 23.76 1.09 4.13
C GLN A 130 23.02 1.14 2.79
N SER A 131 22.25 0.09 2.50
CA SER A 131 21.41 -0.02 1.32
C SER A 131 20.41 1.13 1.24
N LEU A 132 19.68 1.37 2.33
CA LEU A 132 18.69 2.45 2.38
C LEU A 132 19.32 3.84 2.30
N ILE A 133 20.49 4.06 2.93
CA ILE A 133 21.22 5.33 2.81
C ILE A 133 21.62 5.56 1.35
N THR A 134 22.07 4.51 0.66
CA THR A 134 22.47 4.60 -0.75
C THR A 134 21.28 4.93 -1.65
N PHE A 135 20.11 4.32 -1.40
CA PHE A 135 18.87 4.72 -2.09
C PHE A 135 18.50 6.18 -1.81
N ALA A 136 18.56 6.66 -0.56
CA ALA A 136 18.29 8.07 -0.25
C ALA A 136 19.22 9.03 -1.02
N ILE A 137 20.52 8.69 -1.11
CA ILE A 137 21.50 9.48 -1.87
C ILE A 137 21.14 9.49 -3.36
N ALA A 138 20.88 8.32 -3.96
CA ALA A 138 20.52 8.21 -5.37
C ALA A 138 19.24 8.97 -5.71
N LEU A 139 18.22 8.84 -4.87
CA LEU A 139 16.93 9.50 -5.05
C LEU A 139 17.02 11.02 -4.92
N THR A 140 18.02 11.57 -4.22
CA THR A 140 18.17 13.03 -4.08
C THR A 140 18.21 13.75 -5.44
N ASN A 141 18.77 13.11 -6.47
CA ASN A 141 18.85 13.69 -7.82
C ASN A 141 18.01 12.95 -8.87
N SER A 142 17.35 11.84 -8.51
CA SER A 142 16.50 11.10 -9.45
C SER A 142 15.24 11.90 -9.78
N SER A 143 15.04 12.22 -11.06
CA SER A 143 13.87 12.97 -11.54
C SER A 143 12.81 12.08 -12.20
N SER A 144 13.14 10.82 -12.48
CA SER A 144 12.27 9.85 -13.15
C SER A 144 11.43 9.01 -12.20
N LEU A 145 11.99 8.63 -11.05
CA LEU A 145 11.31 7.71 -10.14
C LEU A 145 10.17 8.41 -9.40
N VAL A 146 8.96 7.87 -9.53
CA VAL A 146 7.72 8.38 -8.97
C VAL A 146 7.31 7.59 -7.72
N SER A 147 7.56 6.28 -7.70
CA SER A 147 7.22 5.39 -6.60
C SER A 147 8.41 4.50 -6.23
N ILE A 148 8.67 4.38 -4.93
CA ILE A 148 9.64 3.42 -4.42
C ILE A 148 9.13 2.70 -3.18
N ASN A 149 9.25 1.37 -3.21
CA ASN A 149 8.97 0.53 -2.05
C ASN A 149 10.24 -0.14 -1.52
N ILE A 150 10.66 0.30 -0.33
CA ILE A 150 11.84 -0.17 0.41
C ILE A 150 11.45 -0.80 1.75
N SER A 151 10.21 -1.26 1.87
CA SER A 151 9.65 -1.80 3.11
C SER A 151 10.35 -3.08 3.58
N ARG A 152 10.28 -3.33 4.89
CA ARG A 152 10.87 -4.50 5.58
C ARG A 152 12.39 -4.66 5.36
N PRO A 153 13.19 -3.62 5.68
CA PRO A 153 14.64 -3.74 5.77
C PRO A 153 15.10 -4.53 7.01
N LEU A 154 16.35 -4.97 6.99
CA LEU A 154 17.09 -5.59 8.09
C LEU A 154 17.84 -4.51 8.89
N LEU A 155 17.14 -3.85 9.82
CA LEU A 155 17.70 -2.75 10.62
C LEU A 155 17.97 -3.18 12.07
N PHE A 156 19.20 -2.91 12.53
CA PHE A 156 19.66 -3.22 13.89
C PHE A 156 19.94 -1.98 14.75
N SER A 157 19.86 -0.77 14.19
CA SER A 157 20.15 0.50 14.89
C SER A 157 18.90 1.08 15.57
N LEU A 158 19.11 1.69 16.74
CA LEU A 158 18.09 2.48 17.45
C LEU A 158 18.11 3.97 17.05
N GLN A 159 19.08 4.42 16.25
CA GLN A 159 19.29 5.83 15.93
C GLN A 159 18.50 6.32 14.70
N GLU A 160 17.78 5.42 14.03
CA GLU A 160 16.91 5.75 12.88
C GLU A 160 17.63 6.51 11.75
N GLU A 161 18.92 6.23 11.54
CA GLU A 161 19.79 6.88 10.53
C GLU A 161 19.15 6.87 9.13
N THR A 162 18.55 5.75 8.75
CA THR A 162 17.85 5.59 7.47
C THR A 162 16.71 6.60 7.30
N THR A 163 15.98 6.88 8.37
CA THR A 163 14.89 7.87 8.37
C THR A 163 15.44 9.29 8.25
N CYS A 164 16.56 9.59 8.91
CA CYS A 164 17.25 10.88 8.75
C CYS A 164 17.67 11.13 7.30
N HIS A 165 18.24 10.11 6.63
CA HIS A 165 18.65 10.22 5.23
C HIS A 165 17.46 10.35 4.28
N MET A 166 16.38 9.59 4.50
CA MET A 166 15.15 9.74 3.71
C MET A 166 14.49 11.11 3.90
N ALA A 167 14.42 11.62 5.14
CA ALA A 167 13.92 12.96 5.41
C ALA A 167 14.74 14.04 4.68
N ARG A 168 16.08 13.93 4.68
CA ARG A 168 16.95 14.86 3.94
C ARG A 168 16.72 14.77 2.43
N MET A 169 16.54 13.57 1.89
CA MET A 169 16.22 13.36 0.48
C MET A 169 14.88 14.02 0.13
N LEU A 170 13.83 13.81 0.93
CA LEU A 170 12.51 14.41 0.72
C LEU A 170 12.50 15.94 0.75
N LYS A 171 13.45 16.59 1.44
CA LYS A 171 13.56 18.07 1.39
C LYS A 171 13.98 18.60 0.01
N VAL A 172 14.64 17.78 -0.80
CA VAL A 172 15.27 18.20 -2.07
C VAL A 172 14.60 17.53 -3.27
N ASN A 173 14.22 16.26 -3.14
CA ASN A 173 13.54 15.53 -4.18
C ASN A 173 12.09 16.03 -4.33
N HIS A 174 11.74 16.39 -5.56
CA HIS A 174 10.40 16.85 -5.92
C HIS A 174 9.74 16.03 -7.05
N SER A 175 10.32 14.87 -7.39
CA SER A 175 9.79 13.93 -8.38
C SER A 175 8.99 12.80 -7.72
N LEU A 176 9.46 12.32 -6.56
CA LEU A 176 8.87 11.20 -5.84
C LEU A 176 7.49 11.58 -5.31
N ARG A 177 6.50 10.75 -5.64
CA ARG A 177 5.10 10.89 -5.22
C ARG A 177 4.69 9.83 -4.21
N GLU A 178 5.32 8.67 -4.23
CA GLU A 178 4.97 7.55 -3.36
C GLU A 178 6.22 6.96 -2.70
N LEU A 179 6.18 6.86 -1.37
CA LEU A 179 7.26 6.31 -0.58
C LEU A 179 6.72 5.31 0.43
N HIS A 180 7.19 4.06 0.34
CA HIS A 180 6.83 3.02 1.29
C HIS A 180 7.99 2.70 2.23
N MET A 181 7.81 3.06 3.50
CA MET A 181 8.73 2.83 4.61
C MET A 181 8.10 1.94 5.69
N GLY A 182 7.38 0.90 5.26
CA GLY A 182 6.81 -0.08 6.19
C GLY A 182 7.90 -0.89 6.91
N LYS A 183 7.69 -1.27 8.17
CA LYS A 183 8.58 -2.15 8.96
C LYS A 183 10.03 -1.63 9.12
N HIS A 184 10.21 -0.32 9.25
CA HIS A 184 11.53 0.30 9.50
C HIS A 184 11.91 0.39 10.98
N ASN A 185 11.11 -0.18 11.90
CA ASN A 185 11.24 0.00 13.35
C ASN A 185 11.17 1.49 13.79
N MET A 186 10.58 2.36 12.96
CA MET A 186 10.55 3.80 13.16
C MET A 186 9.74 4.18 14.41
N THR A 187 10.26 5.10 15.21
CA THR A 187 9.63 5.64 16.42
C THR A 187 9.10 7.06 16.18
N ASP A 188 8.57 7.69 17.21
CA ASP A 188 8.04 9.06 17.14
C ASP A 188 9.12 10.07 16.72
N SER A 189 10.38 9.84 17.10
CA SER A 189 11.53 10.67 16.71
C SER A 189 11.82 10.60 15.21
N GLY A 190 11.70 9.43 14.59
CA GLY A 190 11.83 9.27 13.14
C GLY A 190 10.69 9.97 12.40
N VAL A 191 9.46 9.80 12.88
CA VAL A 191 8.28 10.48 12.33
C VAL A 191 8.39 11.99 12.42
N GLN A 192 8.84 12.54 13.56
CA GLN A 192 9.06 13.98 13.71
C GLN A 192 10.00 14.51 12.60
N ARG A 193 11.11 13.82 12.33
CA ARG A 193 12.05 14.22 11.27
C ARG A 193 11.45 14.16 9.87
N LEU A 194 10.64 13.14 9.59
CA LEU A 194 9.91 13.07 8.32
C LEU A 194 8.92 14.23 8.21
N CYS A 195 8.16 14.53 9.26
CA CYS A 195 7.25 15.66 9.28
C CYS A 195 7.98 16.97 8.99
N GLU A 196 9.09 17.25 9.66
CA GLU A 196 9.93 18.44 9.43
C GLU A 196 10.42 18.56 7.97
N ALA A 197 10.73 17.44 7.31
CA ALA A 197 11.08 17.43 5.90
C ALA A 197 9.89 17.65 4.98
N LEU A 198 8.76 17.02 5.29
CA LEU A 198 7.55 17.09 4.49
C LEU A 198 6.85 18.45 4.56
N MET A 199 7.14 19.29 5.57
CA MET A 199 6.66 20.67 5.62
C MET A 199 7.02 21.47 4.36
N SER A 200 8.20 21.22 3.78
CA SER A 200 8.67 21.89 2.56
C SER A 200 8.61 20.99 1.32
N ASN A 201 8.16 19.75 1.45
CA ASN A 201 8.00 18.86 0.30
C ASN A 201 6.62 19.06 -0.32
N HIS A 202 6.62 19.33 -1.63
CA HIS A 202 5.39 19.55 -2.39
C HIS A 202 5.15 18.50 -3.48
N SER A 203 5.79 17.34 -3.39
CA SER A 203 5.67 16.27 -4.40
C SER A 203 5.09 14.98 -3.86
N LEU A 204 5.29 14.66 -2.58
CA LEU A 204 4.88 13.38 -2.01
C LEU A 204 3.37 13.36 -1.72
N HIS A 205 2.66 12.43 -2.35
CA HIS A 205 1.22 12.24 -2.23
C HIS A 205 0.87 11.02 -1.36
N TYR A 206 1.72 9.99 -1.36
CA TYR A 206 1.52 8.75 -0.64
C TYR A 206 2.72 8.45 0.25
N LEU A 207 2.45 8.23 1.54
CA LEU A 207 3.45 7.80 2.51
C LEU A 207 2.94 6.58 3.30
N ASP A 208 3.63 5.44 3.14
CA ASP A 208 3.37 4.24 3.94
C ASP A 208 4.38 4.12 5.08
N LEU A 209 3.87 4.23 6.32
CA LEU A 209 4.62 4.06 7.57
C LEU A 209 4.10 2.87 8.37
N ARG A 210 3.51 1.87 7.72
CA ARG A 210 2.90 0.73 8.42
C ARG A 210 3.92 -0.13 9.17
N CYS A 211 3.45 -0.85 10.18
CA CYS A 211 4.24 -1.77 10.99
C CYS A 211 5.50 -1.13 11.60
N ASN A 212 5.43 0.14 11.97
CA ASN A 212 6.48 0.82 12.72
C ASN A 212 6.12 0.85 14.22
N LYS A 213 6.88 1.61 15.01
CA LYS A 213 6.70 1.78 16.46
C LYS A 213 6.16 3.19 16.79
N ILE A 214 5.36 3.77 15.89
CA ILE A 214 4.79 5.11 16.03
C ILE A 214 3.70 5.07 17.10
N THR A 215 3.78 5.97 18.08
CA THR A 215 2.81 6.11 19.16
C THR A 215 1.89 7.31 18.98
N ARG A 216 1.12 7.67 20.01
CA ARG A 216 0.33 8.91 20.03
C ARG A 216 1.16 10.17 19.82
N ASP A 217 2.41 10.19 20.26
CA ASP A 217 3.27 11.37 20.10
C ASP A 217 3.72 11.55 18.65
N GLY A 218 4.08 10.47 17.94
CA GLY A 218 4.34 10.53 16.50
C GLY A 218 3.08 10.88 15.71
N ALA A 219 1.92 10.40 16.12
CA ALA A 219 0.63 10.79 15.55
C ALA A 219 0.36 12.30 15.70
N ARG A 220 0.75 12.92 16.82
CA ARG A 220 0.66 14.38 17.03
C ARG A 220 1.54 15.15 16.05
N HIS A 221 2.75 14.68 15.77
CA HIS A 221 3.63 15.29 14.77
C HIS A 221 3.01 15.22 13.36
N LEU A 222 2.48 14.04 12.99
CA LEU A 222 1.78 13.85 11.72
C LEU A 222 0.53 14.72 11.61
N ALA A 223 -0.25 14.88 12.70
CA ALA A 223 -1.37 15.80 12.74
C ALA A 223 -0.93 17.26 12.48
N GLY A 224 0.21 17.67 13.06
CA GLY A 224 0.82 18.97 12.78
C GLY A 224 1.21 19.15 11.31
N LEU A 225 1.82 18.12 10.71
CA LEU A 225 2.14 18.09 9.27
C LEU A 225 0.87 18.21 8.43
N LEU A 226 -0.15 17.39 8.66
CA LEU A 226 -1.39 17.35 7.87
C LEU A 226 -2.14 18.68 7.90
N ARG A 227 -2.04 19.46 8.99
CA ARG A 227 -2.64 20.80 9.05
C ARG A 227 -1.97 21.81 8.11
N GLN A 228 -0.70 21.61 7.75
CA GLN A 228 0.09 22.59 7.00
C GLN A 228 0.47 22.12 5.59
N ASN A 229 0.74 20.83 5.41
CA ASN A 229 1.02 20.24 4.10
C ASN A 229 -0.29 19.90 3.37
N ASP A 230 -0.42 20.33 2.11
CA ASP A 230 -1.60 20.09 1.26
C ASP A 230 -1.38 19.00 0.21
N MET A 231 -0.15 18.49 0.09
CA MET A 231 0.24 17.56 -0.97
C MET A 231 0.09 16.09 -0.57
N LEU A 232 0.32 15.76 0.71
CA LEU A 232 0.18 14.41 1.21
C LEU A 232 -1.31 14.04 1.29
N GLN A 233 -1.73 13.10 0.44
CA GLN A 233 -3.13 12.69 0.29
C GLN A 233 -3.42 11.36 1.01
N ILE A 234 -2.45 10.44 0.99
CA ILE A 234 -2.57 9.10 1.55
C ILE A 234 -1.45 8.89 2.56
N LEU A 235 -1.84 8.55 3.77
CA LEU A 235 -0.94 8.22 4.87
C LEU A 235 -1.38 6.88 5.47
N ASP A 236 -0.57 5.84 5.28
CA ASP A 236 -0.79 4.51 5.87
C ASP A 236 -0.02 4.37 7.18
N LEU A 237 -0.74 4.37 8.30
CA LEU A 237 -0.21 4.18 9.66
C LEU A 237 -0.54 2.81 10.22
N SER A 238 -0.85 1.83 9.36
CA SER A 238 -1.31 0.52 9.80
C SER A 238 -0.30 -0.18 10.72
N PHE A 239 -0.74 -1.06 11.63
CA PHE A 239 0.11 -1.81 12.56
C PHE A 239 1.11 -0.98 13.39
N ASN A 240 0.76 0.24 13.77
CA ASN A 240 1.53 1.07 14.72
C ASN A 240 0.96 0.97 16.15
N ARG A 241 1.36 1.87 17.05
CA ARG A 241 0.88 2.01 18.44
C ARG A 241 0.24 3.39 18.68
N ILE A 242 -0.53 3.89 17.70
CA ILE A 242 -1.10 5.25 17.69
C ILE A 242 -1.96 5.57 18.91
N GLU A 243 -2.60 4.56 19.51
CA GLU A 243 -3.53 4.72 20.65
C GLU A 243 -4.74 5.61 20.32
N ASN A 244 -5.67 5.74 21.27
CA ASN A 244 -6.87 6.55 21.06
C ASN A 244 -6.54 8.03 20.95
N GLU A 245 -5.66 8.56 21.81
CA GLU A 245 -5.27 9.97 21.79
C GLU A 245 -4.62 10.38 20.47
N GLY A 246 -3.70 9.56 19.93
CA GLY A 246 -3.07 9.83 18.64
C GLY A 246 -4.08 9.82 17.49
N THR A 247 -5.06 8.91 17.56
CA THR A 247 -6.15 8.86 16.59
C THR A 247 -6.97 10.15 16.62
N VAL A 248 -7.30 10.66 17.81
CA VAL A 248 -8.02 11.94 17.99
C VAL A 248 -7.23 13.07 17.32
N CYS A 249 -5.93 13.22 17.63
CA CYS A 249 -5.10 14.27 17.04
C CYS A 249 -5.07 14.22 15.51
N LEU A 250 -4.87 13.03 14.93
CA LEU A 250 -4.88 12.85 13.47
C LEU A 250 -6.23 13.22 12.87
N SER A 251 -7.31 12.75 13.48
CA SER A 251 -8.65 12.97 12.98
C SER A 251 -9.09 14.44 13.00
N GLU A 252 -8.69 15.21 14.01
CA GLU A 252 -8.90 16.67 14.04
C GLU A 252 -8.12 17.39 12.92
N ALA A 253 -6.88 16.95 12.65
CA ALA A 253 -6.08 17.52 11.57
C ALA A 253 -6.66 17.21 10.18
N ILE A 254 -7.22 16.01 10.01
CA ILE A 254 -7.86 15.56 8.76
C ILE A 254 -9.23 16.20 8.57
N ALA A 255 -10.01 16.46 9.63
CA ALA A 255 -11.30 17.13 9.47
C ALA A 255 -11.19 18.50 8.77
N LEU A 256 -9.98 19.10 8.79
CA LEU A 256 -9.65 20.35 8.13
C LEU A 256 -9.22 20.20 6.65
N LYS A 257 -8.92 18.98 6.15
CA LYS A 257 -8.41 18.74 4.78
C LYS A 257 -8.94 17.43 4.17
N HIS A 258 -9.04 17.36 2.84
CA HIS A 258 -9.50 16.17 2.10
C HIS A 258 -8.51 14.99 2.13
N THR A 259 -8.10 14.50 3.29
CA THR A 259 -7.09 13.43 3.43
C THR A 259 -7.72 12.08 3.79
N LYS A 260 -7.21 11.02 3.14
CA LYS A 260 -7.63 9.63 3.36
C LYS A 260 -6.71 9.03 4.41
N LEU A 261 -7.27 8.55 5.53
CA LEU A 261 -6.49 7.90 6.58
C LEU A 261 -6.80 6.40 6.63
N SER A 262 -5.74 5.59 6.59
CA SER A 262 -5.73 4.24 7.15
C SER A 262 -4.84 4.22 8.40
N THR A 263 -5.40 3.83 9.54
CA THR A 263 -4.69 3.81 10.83
C THR A 263 -5.05 2.52 11.54
N ASN A 264 -4.08 1.82 12.13
CA ASN A 264 -4.36 0.60 12.88
C ASN A 264 -3.82 0.58 14.31
N LYS A 265 -4.76 0.80 15.23
CA LYS A 265 -4.95 0.36 16.63
C LYS A 265 -6.04 1.20 17.31
N ILE A 266 -7.03 1.62 16.55
CA ILE A 266 -8.24 2.28 17.00
C ILE A 266 -9.04 1.26 17.81
N THR A 267 -9.19 1.54 19.10
CA THR A 267 -10.13 0.83 19.95
C THR A 267 -11.51 1.46 19.79
N ARG A 268 -12.55 0.84 20.38
CA ARG A 268 -13.90 1.41 20.44
C ARG A 268 -13.96 2.89 20.85
N ASP A 269 -13.09 3.34 21.76
CA ASP A 269 -13.07 4.74 22.19
C ASP A 269 -12.50 5.66 21.09
N GLY A 270 -11.47 5.24 20.36
CA GLY A 270 -10.96 5.99 19.20
C GLY A 270 -12.01 6.09 18.09
N ALA A 271 -12.76 5.02 17.84
CA ALA A 271 -13.87 5.03 16.88
C ALA A 271 -15.02 5.93 17.33
N ARG A 272 -15.32 6.02 18.64
CA ARG A 272 -16.29 6.96 19.20
C ARG A 272 -15.90 8.41 18.97
N HIS A 273 -14.61 8.74 19.11
CA HIS A 273 -14.14 10.10 18.82
C HIS A 273 -14.19 10.42 17.32
N LEU A 274 -13.78 9.48 16.46
CA LEU A 274 -13.94 9.61 15.00
C LEU A 274 -15.39 9.84 14.60
N ALA A 275 -16.34 9.15 15.24
CA ALA A 275 -17.76 9.41 15.07
C ALA A 275 -18.13 10.84 15.46
N GLY A 276 -17.63 11.35 16.59
CA GLY A 276 -17.80 12.75 17.01
C GLY A 276 -17.36 13.75 15.94
N LEU A 277 -16.26 13.47 15.24
CA LEU A 277 -15.76 14.31 14.14
C LEU A 277 -16.59 14.16 12.87
N LEU A 278 -17.00 12.94 12.50
CA LEU A 278 -17.90 12.70 11.37
C LEU A 278 -19.25 13.43 11.53
N ARG A 279 -19.68 13.71 12.77
CA ARG A 279 -20.87 14.52 13.07
C ARG A 279 -20.68 16.00 12.76
N GLN A 280 -19.44 16.48 12.66
CA GLN A 280 -19.12 17.89 12.37
C GLN A 280 -18.48 18.07 10.98
N ASN A 281 -18.08 16.96 10.34
CA ASN A 281 -17.39 16.96 9.07
C ASN A 281 -18.34 16.63 7.91
N ASP A 282 -18.23 17.42 6.85
CA ASP A 282 -18.99 17.27 5.60
C ASP A 282 -18.09 17.13 4.36
N THR A 283 -16.79 16.90 4.56
CA THR A 283 -15.79 16.84 3.47
C THR A 283 -15.13 15.48 3.31
N LEU A 284 -15.06 14.66 4.37
CA LEU A 284 -14.38 13.37 4.36
C LEU A 284 -15.14 12.37 3.50
N GLN A 285 -14.44 11.80 2.52
CA GLN A 285 -15.00 10.84 1.57
C GLN A 285 -14.59 9.40 1.86
N ILE A 286 -13.35 9.16 2.29
CA ILE A 286 -12.83 7.81 2.49
C ILE A 286 -12.27 7.66 3.90
N LEU A 287 -12.72 6.64 4.61
CA LEU A 287 -12.27 6.28 5.94
C LEU A 287 -11.89 4.80 5.96
N ASP A 288 -10.61 4.51 6.12
CA ASP A 288 -10.12 3.14 6.26
C ASP A 288 -9.69 2.87 7.71
N LEU A 289 -10.41 1.95 8.34
CA LEU A 289 -10.21 1.45 9.68
C LEU A 289 -9.91 -0.04 9.64
N SER A 290 -9.54 -0.63 8.51
CA SER A 290 -9.33 -2.07 8.37
C SER A 290 -8.14 -2.55 9.20
N PHE A 291 -8.28 -3.65 9.95
CA PHE A 291 -7.30 -4.29 10.85
C PHE A 291 -7.15 -3.62 12.24
N ASN A 292 -8.25 -3.08 12.76
CA ASN A 292 -8.36 -2.42 14.07
C ASN A 292 -9.09 -3.28 15.13
N ARG A 293 -9.43 -2.67 16.27
CA ARG A 293 -10.29 -3.25 17.32
C ARG A 293 -11.42 -2.30 17.68
N ILE A 294 -12.14 -1.80 16.69
CA ILE A 294 -13.24 -0.85 16.93
C ILE A 294 -14.42 -1.53 17.65
N GLU A 295 -14.57 -2.86 17.51
CA GLU A 295 -15.63 -3.65 18.15
C GLU A 295 -17.05 -3.13 17.83
N ASN A 296 -18.07 -3.67 18.49
CA ASN A 296 -19.46 -3.23 18.27
C ASN A 296 -19.66 -1.77 18.65
N GLU A 297 -19.21 -1.35 19.83
CA GLU A 297 -19.45 0.00 20.34
C GLU A 297 -18.90 1.08 19.41
N GLY A 298 -17.66 0.91 18.94
CA GLY A 298 -17.04 1.85 18.00
C GLY A 298 -17.79 1.90 16.67
N THR A 299 -18.20 0.73 16.15
CA THR A 299 -18.95 0.64 14.89
C THR A 299 -20.34 1.28 15.00
N VAL A 300 -21.02 1.11 16.14
CA VAL A 300 -22.33 1.76 16.39
C VAL A 300 -22.18 3.27 16.38
N CYS A 301 -21.20 3.83 17.11
CA CYS A 301 -20.97 5.27 17.10
C CYS A 301 -20.67 5.80 15.68
N LEU A 302 -19.82 5.10 14.93
CA LEU A 302 -19.53 5.46 13.53
C LEU A 302 -20.79 5.40 12.66
N SER A 303 -21.61 4.37 12.82
CA SER A 303 -22.85 4.19 12.06
C SER A 303 -23.85 5.32 12.34
N GLU A 304 -24.00 5.72 13.61
CA GLU A 304 -24.83 6.88 13.99
C GLU A 304 -24.35 8.17 13.35
N ALA A 305 -23.02 8.40 13.31
CA ALA A 305 -22.46 9.58 12.68
C ALA A 305 -22.62 9.55 11.15
N ILE A 306 -22.38 8.39 10.52
CA ILE A 306 -22.55 8.19 9.08
C ILE A 306 -24.00 8.38 8.67
N ALA A 307 -24.98 7.98 9.48
CA ALA A 307 -26.41 8.13 9.15
C ALA A 307 -26.86 9.60 9.04
N LEU A 308 -26.06 10.57 9.47
CA LEU A 308 -26.37 11.99 9.35
C LEU A 308 -26.33 12.44 7.88
N LYS A 309 -27.35 13.22 7.47
CA LYS A 309 -27.55 13.63 6.06
C LYS A 309 -26.42 14.49 5.49
N HIS A 310 -25.69 15.22 6.35
CA HIS A 310 -24.59 16.07 5.89
C HIS A 310 -23.29 15.28 5.66
N THR A 311 -23.15 14.08 6.21
CA THR A 311 -21.91 13.30 6.13
C THR A 311 -21.70 12.80 4.70
N LYS A 312 -20.56 13.18 4.10
CA LYS A 312 -20.21 12.89 2.69
C LYS A 312 -19.34 11.65 2.48
N LEU A 313 -19.19 10.83 3.52
CA LEU A 313 -18.38 9.62 3.46
C LEU A 313 -18.91 8.67 2.38
N SER A 314 -18.10 8.43 1.35
CA SER A 314 -18.42 7.55 0.23
C SER A 314 -17.82 6.15 0.36
N THR A 315 -16.72 6.02 1.11
CA THR A 315 -16.02 4.76 1.32
C THR A 315 -15.70 4.53 2.79
N LEU A 316 -16.15 3.39 3.34
CA LEU A 316 -15.79 2.93 4.69
C LEU A 316 -15.18 1.53 4.62
N CYS A 317 -14.02 1.36 5.24
CA CYS A 317 -13.35 0.06 5.31
C CYS A 317 -13.14 -0.29 6.77
N ILE A 318 -13.74 -1.38 7.22
CA ILE A 318 -13.63 -1.87 8.61
C ILE A 318 -13.25 -3.35 8.61
N GLN A 319 -12.47 -3.81 7.64
CA GLN A 319 -12.08 -5.22 7.55
C GLN A 319 -11.38 -5.68 8.83
N SER A 320 -11.56 -6.91 9.28
CA SER A 320 -10.82 -7.50 10.41
C SER A 320 -10.78 -6.63 11.67
N ASN A 321 -11.95 -6.23 12.18
CA ASN A 321 -12.08 -5.27 13.28
C ASN A 321 -12.64 -5.82 14.60
N ASN A 322 -12.85 -7.14 14.65
CA ASN A 322 -13.58 -7.81 15.73
C ASN A 322 -14.99 -7.22 15.95
N VAL A 323 -15.64 -6.74 14.89
CA VAL A 323 -17.06 -6.34 14.93
C VAL A 323 -17.92 -7.59 14.84
N SER A 324 -19.01 -7.62 15.59
CA SER A 324 -20.00 -8.69 15.55
C SER A 324 -21.36 -8.16 15.11
N THR A 325 -22.39 -9.00 15.23
CA THR A 325 -23.74 -8.77 14.71
C THR A 325 -24.30 -7.39 15.05
N LEU A 326 -24.21 -6.93 16.30
CA LEU A 326 -24.74 -5.62 16.71
C LEU A 326 -24.13 -4.46 15.92
N GLY A 327 -22.80 -4.40 15.81
CA GLY A 327 -22.12 -3.30 15.11
C GLY A 327 -22.40 -3.30 13.61
N LEU A 328 -22.40 -4.49 12.99
CA LEU A 328 -22.63 -4.62 11.55
C LEU A 328 -24.09 -4.35 11.16
N LEU A 329 -25.07 -4.72 12.00
CA LEU A 329 -26.46 -4.35 11.78
C LEU A 329 -26.66 -2.83 11.86
N SER A 330 -26.03 -2.16 12.82
CA SER A 330 -26.03 -0.69 12.90
C SER A 330 -25.44 -0.05 11.62
N LEU A 331 -24.34 -0.61 11.11
CA LEU A 331 -23.76 -0.16 9.85
C LEU A 331 -24.69 -0.36 8.65
N SER A 332 -25.37 -1.50 8.55
CA SER A 332 -26.35 -1.75 7.48
C SER A 332 -27.49 -0.71 7.46
N GLN A 333 -27.94 -0.28 8.65
CA GLN A 333 -28.94 0.76 8.80
C GLN A 333 -28.38 2.13 8.36
N ALA A 334 -27.14 2.45 8.73
CA ALA A 334 -26.46 3.68 8.30
C ALA A 334 -26.29 3.75 6.77
N ILE A 335 -25.93 2.64 6.11
CA ILE A 335 -25.84 2.54 4.64
C ILE A 335 -27.21 2.81 3.98
N THR A 336 -28.27 2.32 4.60
CA THR A 336 -29.65 2.56 4.13
C THR A 336 -30.03 4.02 4.26
N ALA A 337 -29.63 4.67 5.37
CA ALA A 337 -29.98 6.06 5.68
C ALA A 337 -29.14 7.10 4.91
N ASN A 338 -27.85 6.84 4.67
CA ASN A 338 -26.95 7.77 4.00
C ASN A 338 -26.66 7.29 2.56
N PRO A 339 -27.16 7.98 1.51
CA PRO A 339 -26.96 7.57 0.11
C PRO A 339 -25.52 7.78 -0.41
N HIS A 340 -24.69 8.58 0.27
CA HIS A 340 -23.32 8.85 -0.15
C HIS A 340 -22.40 7.64 0.06
N LEU A 341 -22.62 6.85 1.11
CA LEU A 341 -21.80 5.68 1.41
C LEU A 341 -22.06 4.58 0.38
N THR A 342 -21.12 4.37 -0.54
CA THR A 342 -21.27 3.49 -1.72
C THR A 342 -20.24 2.38 -1.77
N HIS A 343 -19.14 2.51 -1.03
CA HIS A 343 -18.11 1.49 -0.90
C HIS A 343 -17.97 1.07 0.56
N VAL A 344 -18.11 -0.23 0.82
CA VAL A 344 -18.13 -0.78 2.17
C VAL A 344 -17.39 -2.11 2.20
N TYR A 345 -16.30 -2.16 2.97
CA TYR A 345 -15.45 -3.36 3.09
C TYR A 345 -15.48 -3.87 4.54
N ILE A 346 -16.03 -5.07 4.76
CA ILE A 346 -16.36 -5.61 6.09
C ILE A 346 -15.80 -7.02 6.36
N TRP A 347 -15.08 -7.61 5.41
CA TRP A 347 -14.55 -8.97 5.56
C TRP A 347 -13.63 -9.11 6.77
N GLY A 348 -13.60 -10.30 7.38
CA GLY A 348 -12.80 -10.57 8.58
C GLY A 348 -13.45 -10.14 9.90
N ASN A 349 -14.70 -9.66 9.86
CA ASN A 349 -15.56 -9.50 11.04
C ASN A 349 -16.46 -10.74 11.23
N ARG A 350 -17.28 -10.77 12.29
CA ARG A 350 -18.22 -11.88 12.53
C ARG A 350 -19.50 -11.67 11.73
N LEU A 351 -19.50 -12.23 10.52
CA LEU A 351 -20.62 -12.19 9.57
C LEU A 351 -21.62 -13.32 9.86
N GLU A 352 -22.32 -13.24 10.99
CA GLU A 352 -23.39 -14.18 11.33
C GLU A 352 -24.63 -13.97 10.43
N GLU A 353 -25.52 -14.95 10.36
CA GLU A 353 -26.68 -14.94 9.45
C GLU A 353 -27.53 -13.65 9.50
N PRO A 354 -27.85 -13.04 10.66
CA PRO A 354 -28.60 -11.78 10.68
C PRO A 354 -27.90 -10.64 9.91
N VAL A 355 -26.56 -10.61 9.95
CA VAL A 355 -25.76 -9.66 9.17
C VAL A 355 -25.86 -9.99 7.69
N CYS A 356 -25.72 -11.26 7.32
CA CYS A 356 -25.83 -11.70 5.94
C CYS A 356 -27.19 -11.35 5.34
N VAL A 357 -28.28 -11.54 6.09
CA VAL A 357 -29.65 -11.16 5.72
C VAL A 357 -29.79 -9.65 5.57
N ALA A 358 -29.14 -8.85 6.42
CA ALA A 358 -29.19 -7.39 6.34
C ALA A 358 -28.39 -6.82 5.14
N PHE A 359 -27.22 -7.37 4.84
CA PHE A 359 -26.36 -6.91 3.75
C PHE A 359 -26.76 -7.45 2.37
N SER A 360 -27.36 -8.65 2.29
CA SER A 360 -27.73 -9.26 1.01
C SER A 360 -28.65 -8.38 0.15
N PRO A 361 -29.71 -7.74 0.69
CA PRO A 361 -30.53 -6.79 -0.07
C PRO A 361 -29.77 -5.54 -0.48
N LEU A 362 -28.85 -5.03 0.34
CA LEU A 362 -28.04 -3.85 0.01
C LEU A 362 -27.18 -4.10 -1.23
N ILE A 363 -26.61 -5.31 -1.34
CA ILE A 363 -25.78 -5.71 -2.49
C ILE A 363 -26.65 -6.05 -3.70
N SER A 364 -27.70 -6.85 -3.49
CA SER A 364 -28.57 -7.33 -4.58
C SER A 364 -29.40 -6.22 -5.23
N SER A 365 -29.76 -5.19 -4.47
CA SER A 365 -30.43 -3.98 -5.00
C SER A 365 -29.46 -2.96 -5.62
N ASN A 366 -28.16 -3.28 -5.65
CA ASN A 366 -27.09 -2.39 -6.10
C ASN A 366 -26.98 -1.09 -5.28
N ARG A 367 -27.53 -1.06 -4.06
CA ARG A 367 -27.31 0.05 -3.11
C ARG A 367 -25.82 0.14 -2.77
N VAL A 368 -25.17 -1.00 -2.53
CA VAL A 368 -23.71 -1.16 -2.55
C VAL A 368 -23.38 -2.02 -3.75
N SER A 369 -22.67 -1.46 -4.73
CA SER A 369 -22.28 -2.22 -5.93
C SER A 369 -21.46 -3.45 -5.53
N ALA A 370 -21.67 -4.56 -6.23
CA ALA A 370 -20.89 -5.79 -6.03
C ALA A 370 -19.38 -5.59 -6.25
N GLN A 371 -18.97 -4.52 -6.95
CA GLN A 371 -17.55 -4.14 -7.12
C GLN A 371 -17.01 -3.29 -5.95
N ASN A 372 -17.90 -2.68 -5.17
CA ASN A 372 -17.57 -1.71 -4.13
C ASN A 372 -17.64 -2.32 -2.71
N THR A 373 -17.58 -3.65 -2.62
CA THR A 373 -17.56 -4.38 -1.37
C THR A 373 -16.72 -5.66 -1.51
N ASP A 374 -16.15 -6.13 -0.41
CA ASP A 374 -15.35 -7.35 -0.30
C ASP A 374 -16.18 -8.61 -0.01
N VAL A 375 -17.50 -8.50 -0.02
CA VAL A 375 -18.43 -9.60 0.24
C VAL A 375 -19.43 -9.80 -0.88
N THR A 376 -19.82 -11.05 -1.14
CA THR A 376 -20.93 -11.39 -2.03
C THR A 376 -21.91 -12.36 -1.36
N PRO A 377 -23.23 -12.14 -1.44
CA PRO A 377 -24.21 -13.01 -0.83
C PRO A 377 -24.38 -14.33 -1.59
N TYR A 378 -24.58 -15.42 -0.84
CA TYR A 378 -24.98 -16.72 -1.36
C TYR A 378 -25.91 -17.44 -0.37
N THR A 379 -26.64 -18.45 -0.84
CA THR A 379 -27.61 -19.19 -0.01
C THR A 379 -27.30 -20.68 -0.03
N VAL A 380 -27.32 -21.30 1.15
CA VAL A 380 -27.18 -22.76 1.33
C VAL A 380 -28.29 -23.20 2.29
N ASP A 381 -29.09 -24.20 1.87
CA ASP A 381 -30.17 -24.77 2.69
C ASP A 381 -31.13 -23.72 3.29
N GLY A 382 -31.45 -22.68 2.53
CA GLY A 382 -32.33 -21.59 2.95
C GLY A 382 -31.69 -20.52 3.85
N HIS A 383 -30.43 -20.69 4.24
CA HIS A 383 -29.68 -19.74 5.08
C HIS A 383 -28.79 -18.85 4.20
N VAL A 384 -28.71 -17.56 4.54
CA VAL A 384 -27.94 -16.56 3.77
C VAL A 384 -26.55 -16.40 4.38
N TYR A 385 -25.53 -16.40 3.53
CA TYR A 385 -24.14 -16.22 3.90
C TYR A 385 -23.47 -15.15 3.03
N LEU A 386 -22.33 -14.64 3.47
CA LEU A 386 -21.46 -13.75 2.69
C LEU A 386 -20.12 -14.43 2.44
N ALA A 387 -19.69 -14.50 1.18
CA ALA A 387 -18.38 -15.02 0.79
C ALA A 387 -17.43 -13.87 0.49
N GLN A 388 -16.13 -14.06 0.74
CA GLN A 388 -15.11 -13.09 0.37
C GLN A 388 -14.98 -13.01 -1.14
N VAL A 389 -14.87 -11.80 -1.67
CA VAL A 389 -14.42 -11.55 -3.03
C VAL A 389 -13.15 -10.71 -2.98
N SER A 390 -12.29 -10.84 -4.00
CA SER A 390 -11.01 -10.12 -4.08
C SER A 390 -11.17 -8.65 -4.47
N ASN A 391 -12.22 -8.01 -3.96
CA ASN A 391 -12.46 -6.58 -4.11
C ASN A 391 -11.83 -5.88 -2.91
N GLY A 392 -10.59 -5.43 -3.07
CA GLY A 392 -9.95 -4.57 -2.09
C GLY A 392 -10.10 -3.11 -2.48
N LEU A 393 -9.95 -2.23 -1.49
CA LEU A 393 -9.58 -0.82 -1.67
C LEU A 393 -8.53 -0.64 -2.78
N GLN A 394 -7.55 -1.56 -2.87
CA GLN A 394 -6.50 -1.64 -3.91
C GLN A 394 -6.99 -1.64 -5.37
N LEU A 395 -8.23 -2.04 -5.67
CA LEU A 395 -8.78 -1.99 -7.04
C LEU A 395 -9.15 -0.57 -7.51
N HIS A 396 -9.20 0.40 -6.61
CA HIS A 396 -9.49 1.81 -6.92
C HIS A 396 -8.27 2.72 -6.75
N TYR A 397 -7.08 2.13 -6.54
CA TYR A 397 -5.82 2.84 -6.24
C TYR A 397 -4.79 2.78 -7.37
N TYR A 398 -5.19 2.43 -8.59
CA TYR A 398 -4.33 2.48 -9.78
C TYR A 398 -5.08 3.05 -10.97
#